data_AF-A0A189PGG6-F1
#
_entry.id   AF-A0A189PGG6-F1
#
_cell.length_a   1.000
_cell.length_b   1.000
_cell.length_c   1.000
_cell.angle_alpha   90.00
_cell.angle_beta   90.00
_cell.angle_gamma   90.00
#
_symmetry.space_group_name_H-M   'P 1'
#
loop_
_entity.id
_entity.type
_entity.pdbx_description
1 polymer ?
#
loop_
_entity_poly.entity_id
_entity_poly.type
_entity_poly.pdbx_seq_one_letter_code
_entity_poly.pdbx_strand_id
1 'polypeptide(L)'
;MDLDIISTLDMRSLTMEDETPDPNVYEFDYTLWNLLSTLSQSHPDMAASQFSLSMRTIGKLASATPAQLKELASGVCLSFKLKTSECSIIKILGERYDPAIAIRRSLDEFDAAYWLLVNRMALRDLEIAREIFGISYELASAVAKATDSQLRQMAATTVTRIGLRCSASVIEEILEEGREDITHPLLKKIQQSLGQGGFR
;
A
#
# COMPACT_ATOMS: atom_id res chain seq x y z
N MET A 1 22.90 -14.47 -32.32
CA MET A 1 21.96 -15.33 -31.59
C MET A 1 21.06 -14.38 -30.83
N ASP A 2 20.04 -13.87 -31.52
CA ASP A 2 18.99 -13.08 -30.90
C ASP A 2 18.14 -14.05 -30.09
N LEU A 3 18.45 -14.12 -28.80
CA LEU A 3 17.61 -14.81 -27.84
C LEU A 3 16.23 -14.18 -27.96
N ASP A 4 15.27 -15.03 -28.23
CA ASP A 4 13.89 -14.73 -28.51
C ASP A 4 13.22 -14.27 -27.19
N ILE A 5 13.53 -13.03 -26.81
CA ILE A 5 13.03 -12.34 -25.62
C ILE A 5 11.51 -12.38 -25.60
N ILE A 6 10.90 -12.28 -26.79
CA ILE A 6 9.45 -12.34 -26.97
C ILE A 6 8.92 -13.73 -26.60
N SER A 7 9.53 -14.81 -27.09
CA SER A 7 9.08 -16.17 -26.70
C SER A 7 9.38 -16.53 -25.26
N THR A 8 10.41 -15.93 -24.65
CA THR A 8 10.68 -16.09 -23.21
C THR A 8 9.68 -15.31 -22.34
N LEU A 9 9.26 -14.13 -22.77
CA LEU A 9 8.19 -13.36 -22.12
C LEU A 9 6.83 -14.03 -22.32
N ASP A 10 6.54 -14.56 -23.50
CA ASP A 10 5.32 -15.32 -23.80
C ASP A 10 5.27 -16.61 -22.97
N MET A 11 6.37 -17.37 -22.87
CA MET A 11 6.42 -18.54 -21.99
C MET A 11 6.22 -18.18 -20.52
N ARG A 12 6.76 -17.05 -20.05
CA ARG A 12 6.50 -16.56 -18.69
C ARG A 12 5.03 -16.22 -18.49
N SER A 13 4.41 -15.55 -19.46
CA SER A 13 2.99 -15.19 -19.41
C SER A 13 2.06 -16.42 -19.44
N LEU A 14 2.46 -17.50 -20.13
CA LEU A 14 1.73 -18.77 -20.17
C LEU A 14 1.86 -19.58 -18.87
N THR A 15 2.90 -19.31 -18.07
CA THR A 15 3.10 -19.90 -16.73
C THR A 15 2.57 -19.02 -15.59
N MET A 16 2.06 -17.83 -15.88
CA MET A 16 1.29 -17.05 -14.92
C MET A 16 -0.08 -17.72 -14.79
N GLU A 17 -0.16 -18.77 -13.96
CA GLU A 17 -1.43 -19.15 -13.34
C GLU A 17 -2.08 -17.87 -12.84
N ASP A 18 -3.37 -17.65 -13.15
CA ASP A 18 -4.15 -16.45 -12.78
C ASP A 18 -3.66 -15.92 -11.41
N GLU A 19 -2.76 -14.93 -11.43
CA GLU A 19 -2.22 -14.31 -10.22
C GLU A 19 -3.35 -13.42 -9.72
N THR A 20 -4.34 -14.07 -9.10
CA THR A 20 -5.40 -13.39 -8.40
C THR A 20 -4.72 -12.48 -7.36
N PRO A 21 -5.14 -11.21 -7.26
CA PRO A 21 -4.59 -10.29 -6.28
C PRO A 21 -4.53 -10.95 -4.90
N ASP A 22 -3.40 -10.82 -4.18
CA ASP A 22 -3.31 -11.42 -2.84
C ASP A 22 -4.46 -10.85 -1.98
N PRO A 23 -5.34 -11.71 -1.43
CA PRO A 23 -6.55 -11.25 -0.77
C PRO A 23 -6.24 -10.36 0.43
N ASN A 24 -5.10 -10.58 1.11
CA ASN A 24 -4.69 -9.75 2.24
C ASN A 24 -4.27 -8.34 1.78
N VAL A 25 -3.63 -8.22 0.61
CA VAL A 25 -3.24 -6.93 0.04
C VAL A 25 -4.49 -6.16 -0.38
N TYR A 26 -5.44 -6.82 -1.03
CA TYR A 26 -6.72 -6.21 -1.40
C TYR A 26 -7.50 -5.76 -0.16
N GLU A 27 -7.69 -6.62 0.83
CA GLU A 27 -8.43 -6.31 2.05
C GLU A 27 -7.78 -5.16 2.83
N PHE A 28 -6.44 -5.13 2.89
CA PHE A 28 -5.72 -4.06 3.55
C PHE A 28 -5.85 -2.73 2.78
N ASP A 29 -5.74 -2.74 1.45
CA ASP A 29 -5.95 -1.54 0.61
C ASP A 29 -7.38 -1.00 0.77
N TYR A 30 -8.37 -1.90 0.78
CA TYR A 30 -9.77 -1.54 1.02
C TYR A 30 -9.97 -0.97 2.43
N THR A 31 -9.30 -1.51 3.44
CA THR A 31 -9.34 -0.97 4.81
C THR A 31 -8.79 0.45 4.86
N LEU A 32 -7.70 0.73 4.14
CA LEU A 32 -7.15 2.09 4.05
C LEU A 32 -8.09 3.07 3.36
N TRP A 33 -8.79 2.65 2.31
CA TRP A 33 -9.82 3.49 1.67
C TRP A 33 -11.00 3.77 2.59
N ASN A 34 -11.44 2.78 3.38
CA ASN A 34 -12.48 3.00 4.39
C ASN A 34 -12.01 3.94 5.51
N LEU A 35 -10.76 3.81 5.95
CA LEU A 35 -10.16 4.72 6.92
C LEU A 35 -10.17 6.16 6.37
N LEU A 36 -9.70 6.36 5.14
CA LEU A 36 -9.68 7.68 4.52
C LEU A 36 -11.09 8.25 4.31
N SER A 37 -12.07 7.43 3.91
CA SER A 37 -13.47 7.85 3.81
C SER A 37 -14.04 8.27 5.17
N THR A 38 -13.80 7.48 6.22
CA THR A 38 -14.24 7.77 7.60
C THR A 38 -13.58 9.05 8.15
N LEU A 39 -12.28 9.24 7.88
CA LEU A 39 -11.58 10.48 8.24
C LEU A 39 -12.11 11.68 7.46
N SER A 40 -12.48 11.50 6.20
CA SER A 40 -13.08 12.55 5.36
C SER A 40 -14.45 12.98 5.89
N GLN A 41 -15.22 12.08 6.49
CA GLN A 41 -16.52 12.39 7.11
C GLN A 41 -16.36 13.09 8.48
N SER A 42 -15.46 12.59 9.32
CA SER A 42 -15.35 13.01 10.72
C SER A 42 -14.38 14.17 10.95
N HIS A 43 -13.30 14.24 10.18
CA HIS A 43 -12.20 15.20 10.35
C HIS A 43 -11.65 15.65 8.98
N PRO A 44 -12.48 16.30 8.13
CA PRO A 44 -12.16 16.58 6.73
C PRO A 44 -10.88 17.41 6.54
N ASP A 45 -10.65 18.44 7.36
CA ASP A 45 -9.46 19.28 7.25
C ASP A 45 -8.16 18.51 7.56
N MET A 46 -8.23 17.58 8.52
CA MET A 46 -7.10 16.71 8.85
C MET A 46 -6.82 15.74 7.71
N ALA A 47 -7.86 15.12 7.14
CA ALA A 47 -7.73 14.23 5.99
C ALA A 47 -7.16 14.96 4.78
N ALA A 48 -7.64 16.17 4.48
CA ALA A 48 -7.13 17.02 3.41
C ALA A 48 -5.63 17.30 3.57
N SER A 49 -5.21 17.72 4.77
CA SER A 49 -3.81 18.03 5.08
C SER A 49 -2.91 16.80 5.01
N GLN A 50 -3.29 15.71 5.70
CA GLN A 50 -2.49 14.49 5.83
C GLN A 50 -2.26 13.81 4.47
N PHE A 51 -3.28 13.76 3.61
CA PHE A 51 -3.21 13.11 2.31
C PHE A 51 -2.94 14.09 1.16
N SER A 52 -2.76 15.38 1.46
CA SER A 52 -2.57 16.46 0.47
C SER A 52 -3.65 16.48 -0.61
N LEU A 53 -4.92 16.37 -0.18
CA LEU A 53 -6.10 16.33 -1.03
C LEU A 53 -6.87 17.64 -0.99
N SER A 54 -7.56 17.97 -2.08
CA SER A 54 -8.46 19.11 -2.11
C SER A 54 -9.74 18.82 -1.32
N MET A 55 -10.39 19.85 -0.78
CA MET A 55 -11.68 19.69 -0.09
C MET A 55 -12.77 19.12 -1.00
N ARG A 56 -12.67 19.33 -2.32
CA ARG A 56 -13.55 18.68 -3.31
C ARG A 56 -13.37 17.16 -3.31
N THR A 57 -12.12 16.68 -3.33
CA THR A 57 -11.80 15.25 -3.28
C THR A 57 -12.23 14.63 -1.95
N ILE A 58 -11.99 15.33 -0.84
CA ILE A 58 -12.44 14.92 0.51
C ILE A 58 -13.96 14.82 0.57
N GLY A 59 -14.69 15.77 0.00
CA GLY A 59 -16.14 15.71 -0.09
C GLY A 59 -16.63 14.46 -0.82
N LYS A 60 -16.04 14.12 -1.98
CA LYS A 60 -16.35 12.88 -2.70
C LYS A 60 -16.02 11.62 -1.92
N LEU A 61 -14.88 11.59 -1.22
CA LEU A 61 -14.48 10.46 -0.38
C LEU A 61 -15.41 10.28 0.83
N ALA A 62 -15.90 11.38 1.39
CA ALA A 62 -16.84 11.35 2.49
C ALA A 62 -18.21 10.78 2.08
N SER A 63 -18.63 10.99 0.83
CA SER A 63 -19.90 10.46 0.27
C SER A 63 -19.74 9.15 -0.51
N ALA A 64 -18.53 8.59 -0.58
CA ALA A 64 -18.26 7.39 -1.37
C ALA A 64 -19.04 6.18 -0.85
N THR A 65 -19.67 5.45 -1.76
CA THR A 65 -20.38 4.21 -1.42
C THR A 65 -19.40 3.05 -1.17
N PRO A 66 -19.80 2.00 -0.43
CA PRO A 66 -18.96 0.81 -0.26
C PRO A 66 -18.53 0.16 -1.57
N ALA A 67 -19.38 0.21 -2.62
CA ALA A 67 -19.04 -0.30 -3.94
C ALA A 67 -17.89 0.53 -4.56
N GLN A 68 -17.99 1.85 -4.53
CA GLN A 68 -16.93 2.73 -5.04
C GLN A 68 -15.61 2.58 -4.26
N LEU A 69 -15.66 2.37 -2.95
CA LEU A 69 -14.47 2.11 -2.14
C LEU A 69 -13.81 0.76 -2.49
N LYS A 70 -14.61 -0.26 -2.87
CA LYS A 70 -14.07 -1.53 -3.37
C LYS A 70 -13.36 -1.35 -4.70
N GLU A 71 -13.93 -0.58 -5.62
CA GLU A 71 -13.26 -0.28 -6.89
C GLU A 71 -11.95 0.48 -6.69
N LEU A 72 -11.90 1.36 -5.69
CA LEU A 72 -10.65 2.00 -5.32
C LEU A 72 -9.60 1.01 -4.78
N ALA A 73 -9.95 -0.18 -4.30
CA ALA A 73 -8.99 -1.20 -3.90
C ALA A 73 -8.62 -2.10 -5.10
N SER A 74 -7.41 -1.98 -5.64
CA SER A 74 -7.04 -2.74 -6.86
C SER A 74 -6.49 -4.13 -6.56
N GLY A 75 -6.00 -4.38 -5.34
CA GLY A 75 -5.37 -5.64 -4.92
C GLY A 75 -4.01 -5.95 -5.58
N VAL A 76 -3.75 -5.44 -6.79
CA VAL A 76 -2.49 -5.60 -7.53
C VAL A 76 -1.31 -4.90 -6.85
N CYS A 77 -1.56 -3.69 -6.36
CA CYS A 77 -0.62 -2.92 -5.55
C CYS A 77 -1.40 -2.11 -4.52
N LEU A 78 -0.75 -1.76 -3.42
CA LEU A 78 -1.33 -0.87 -2.42
C LEU A 78 -1.50 0.52 -3.05
N SER A 79 -2.66 1.14 -2.84
CA SER A 79 -2.97 2.50 -3.32
C SER A 79 -2.21 3.59 -2.57
N PHE A 80 -1.61 3.20 -1.45
CA PHE A 80 -0.88 4.04 -0.51
C PHE A 80 0.59 3.63 -0.47
N LYS A 81 1.47 4.60 -0.24
CA LYS A 81 2.90 4.39 -0.02
C LYS A 81 3.31 4.88 1.35
N LEU A 82 4.35 4.26 1.86
CA LEU A 82 5.03 4.70 3.06
C LEU A 82 5.61 6.10 2.87
N LYS A 83 5.42 6.95 3.88
CA LYS A 83 6.00 8.29 4.02
C LYS A 83 6.96 8.37 5.19
N THR A 84 6.86 7.45 6.15
CA THR A 84 7.86 7.28 7.19
C THR A 84 9.21 6.96 6.57
N SER A 85 10.29 7.52 7.14
CA SER A 85 11.64 7.31 6.62
C SER A 85 12.04 5.83 6.70
N GLU A 86 12.32 5.23 5.54
CA GLU A 86 12.77 3.84 5.45
C GLU A 86 14.08 3.61 6.20
N CYS A 87 15.03 4.55 6.12
CA CYS A 87 16.29 4.49 6.86
C CYS A 87 16.07 4.39 8.37
N SER A 88 15.10 5.14 8.91
CA SER A 88 14.76 5.08 10.34
C SER A 88 14.19 3.71 10.72
N ILE A 89 13.33 3.15 9.88
CA ILE A 89 12.74 1.82 10.11
C ILE A 89 13.82 0.73 10.05
N ILE A 90 14.68 0.76 9.03
CA ILE A 90 15.80 -0.19 8.87
C ILE A 90 16.73 -0.11 10.09
N LYS A 91 17.03 1.11 10.57
CA LYS A 91 17.85 1.29 11.77
C LYS A 91 17.23 0.61 12.99
N ILE A 92 15.93 0.81 13.21
CA ILE A 92 15.21 0.21 14.35
C ILE A 92 15.14 -1.32 14.23
N LEU A 93 14.93 -1.84 13.03
CA LEU A 93 14.95 -3.30 12.78
C LEU A 93 16.33 -3.92 12.99
N GLY A 94 17.40 -3.13 12.86
CA GLY A 94 18.77 -3.55 13.19
C GLY A 94 19.07 -3.57 14.71
N GLU A 95 18.20 -3.01 15.54
CA GLU A 95 18.34 -3.04 17.00
C GLU A 95 17.90 -4.39 17.56
N ARG A 96 18.39 -4.74 18.76
CA ARG A 96 17.95 -5.95 19.46
C ARG A 96 16.52 -5.78 19.94
N TYR A 97 15.72 -6.84 19.82
CA TYR A 97 14.41 -6.90 20.42
C TYR A 97 14.51 -6.73 21.95
N ASP A 98 13.65 -5.88 22.50
CA ASP A 98 13.51 -5.65 23.94
C ASP A 98 12.05 -5.94 24.37
N PRO A 99 11.81 -7.08 25.05
CA PRO A 99 10.48 -7.44 25.55
C PRO A 99 9.84 -6.37 26.45
N ALA A 100 10.65 -5.56 27.15
CA ALA A 100 10.13 -4.52 28.04
C ALA A 100 9.44 -3.39 27.25
N ILE A 101 9.88 -3.11 26.01
CA ILE A 101 9.24 -2.12 25.14
C ILE A 101 7.88 -2.63 24.68
N ALA A 102 7.82 -3.91 24.28
CA ALA A 102 6.59 -4.54 23.80
C ALA A 102 5.48 -4.56 24.87
N ILE A 103 5.84 -4.78 26.14
CA ILE A 103 4.87 -4.82 27.25
C ILE A 103 4.37 -3.42 27.64
N ARG A 104 5.21 -2.39 27.51
CA ARG A 104 4.91 -1.03 28.04
C ARG A 104 4.12 -0.15 27.08
N ARG A 105 4.05 -0.49 25.80
CA ARG A 105 3.43 0.35 24.77
C ARG A 105 2.14 -0.28 24.28
N SER A 106 1.11 0.56 24.08
CA SER A 106 -0.06 0.17 23.32
C SER A 106 0.36 -0.09 21.88
N LEU A 107 0.15 -1.32 21.41
CA LEU A 107 0.32 -1.66 20.01
C LEU A 107 -0.84 -1.06 19.23
N ASP A 108 -0.52 -0.23 18.24
CA ASP A 108 -1.47 0.06 17.18
C ASP A 108 -1.50 -1.16 16.25
N GLU A 109 -2.56 -1.96 16.38
CA GLU A 109 -2.70 -3.20 15.60
C GLU A 109 -2.78 -2.91 14.09
N PHE A 110 -3.21 -1.70 13.71
CA PHE A 110 -3.25 -1.30 12.31
C PHE A 110 -1.84 -1.17 11.72
N ASP A 111 -0.95 -0.46 12.42
CA ASP A 111 0.45 -0.33 12.03
C ASP A 111 1.16 -1.70 12.03
N ALA A 112 0.90 -2.53 13.03
CA ALA A 112 1.46 -3.88 13.09
C ALA A 112 1.00 -4.75 11.90
N ALA A 113 -0.28 -4.68 11.53
CA ALA A 113 -0.83 -5.42 10.40
C ALA A 113 -0.16 -5.04 9.07
N TYR A 114 0.13 -3.75 8.85
CA TYR A 114 0.88 -3.29 7.69
C TYR A 114 2.25 -3.99 7.59
N TRP A 115 3.04 -3.93 8.66
CA TRP A 115 4.40 -4.47 8.66
C TRP A 115 4.46 -6.00 8.56
N LEU A 116 3.52 -6.69 9.20
CA LEU A 116 3.40 -8.15 9.09
C LEU A 116 2.99 -8.57 7.67
N LEU A 117 2.14 -7.79 7.00
CA LEU A 117 1.77 -8.05 5.61
C LEU A 117 2.96 -7.81 4.66
N VAL A 118 3.73 -6.73 4.86
CA VAL A 118 4.97 -6.48 4.11
C VAL A 118 5.93 -7.66 4.28
N ASN A 119 6.14 -8.13 5.52
CA ASN A 119 6.99 -9.29 5.80
C ASN A 119 6.51 -10.55 5.07
N ARG A 120 5.21 -10.86 5.13
CA ARG A 120 4.64 -12.02 4.43
C ARG A 120 4.91 -11.97 2.93
N MET A 121 4.74 -10.82 2.29
CA MET A 121 5.00 -10.68 0.85
C MET A 121 6.50 -10.74 0.55
N ALA A 122 7.33 -10.06 1.35
CA ALA A 122 8.77 -10.01 1.17
C ALA A 122 9.46 -11.37 1.39
N LEU A 123 8.90 -12.24 2.23
CA LEU A 123 9.35 -13.63 2.38
C LEU A 123 9.08 -14.50 1.15
N ARG A 124 8.08 -14.15 0.33
CA ARG A 124 7.78 -14.85 -0.92
C ARG A 124 8.66 -14.33 -2.06
N ASP A 125 8.65 -13.02 -2.25
CA ASP A 125 9.44 -12.36 -3.29
C ASP A 125 9.69 -10.89 -2.91
N LEU A 126 10.97 -10.49 -2.86
CA LEU A 126 11.39 -9.14 -2.48
C LEU A 126 11.04 -8.09 -3.54
N GLU A 127 11.13 -8.42 -4.83
CA GLU A 127 10.81 -7.51 -5.92
C GLU A 127 9.30 -7.26 -5.98
N ILE A 128 8.49 -8.31 -5.84
CA ILE A 128 7.04 -8.17 -5.81
C ILE A 128 6.60 -7.35 -4.59
N ALA A 129 7.15 -7.61 -3.40
CA ALA A 129 6.85 -6.82 -2.21
C ALA A 129 7.23 -5.34 -2.38
N ARG A 130 8.38 -5.06 -2.99
CA ARG A 130 8.82 -3.71 -3.32
C ARG A 130 7.75 -2.96 -4.13
N GLU A 131 7.26 -3.58 -5.19
CA GLU A 131 6.27 -2.98 -6.09
C GLU A 131 4.89 -2.82 -5.43
N ILE A 132 4.42 -3.87 -4.74
CA ILE A 132 3.12 -3.87 -4.05
C ILE A 132 3.05 -2.73 -3.04
N PHE A 133 4.06 -2.58 -2.19
CA PHE A 133 4.06 -1.58 -1.11
C PHE A 133 4.67 -0.23 -1.49
N GLY A 134 5.38 -0.15 -2.62
CA GLY A 134 6.08 1.05 -3.05
C GLY A 134 7.19 1.48 -2.09
N ILE A 135 7.96 0.50 -1.60
CA ILE A 135 9.09 0.67 -0.68
C ILE A 135 10.42 0.40 -1.39
N SER A 136 11.58 0.58 -0.76
CA SER A 136 12.86 0.13 -1.33
C SER A 136 13.08 -1.38 -1.20
N TYR A 137 14.00 -1.90 -2.01
CA TYR A 137 14.46 -3.29 -1.89
C TYR A 137 15.13 -3.55 -0.54
N GLU A 138 15.91 -2.58 -0.05
CA GLU A 138 16.60 -2.65 1.23
C GLU A 138 15.61 -2.77 2.39
N LEU A 139 14.52 -1.99 2.38
CA LEU A 139 13.49 -2.08 3.38
C LEU A 139 12.74 -3.42 3.30
N ALA A 140 12.36 -3.86 2.11
CA ALA A 140 11.73 -5.17 1.93
C ALA A 140 12.63 -6.31 2.48
N SER A 141 13.93 -6.26 2.18
CA SER A 141 14.91 -7.24 2.69
C SER A 141 15.07 -7.18 4.21
N ALA A 142 15.11 -5.99 4.80
CA ALA A 142 15.20 -5.81 6.25
C ALA A 142 13.95 -6.34 6.96
N VAL A 143 12.76 -6.05 6.42
CA VAL A 143 11.48 -6.52 6.96
C VAL A 143 11.36 -8.04 6.83
N ALA A 144 11.78 -8.65 5.72
CA ALA A 144 11.77 -10.11 5.54
C ALA A 144 12.64 -10.86 6.57
N LYS A 145 13.73 -10.24 7.03
CA LYS A 145 14.65 -10.83 8.03
C LYS A 145 14.18 -10.64 9.47
N ALA A 146 13.23 -9.74 9.70
CA ALA A 146 12.73 -9.43 11.03
C ALA A 146 11.73 -10.50 11.51
N THR A 147 11.74 -10.75 12.81
CA THR A 147 10.71 -11.56 13.47
C THR A 147 9.43 -10.75 13.70
N ASP A 148 8.29 -11.42 13.86
CA ASP A 148 7.01 -10.79 14.21
C ASP A 148 7.12 -9.86 15.43
N SER A 149 7.90 -10.26 16.45
CA SER A 149 8.12 -9.46 17.65
C SER A 149 8.92 -8.18 17.37
N GLN A 150 9.92 -8.23 16.49
CA GLN A 150 10.66 -7.04 16.05
C GLN A 150 9.77 -6.10 15.23
N LEU A 151 8.92 -6.64 14.36
CA LEU A 151 7.98 -5.84 13.56
C LEU A 151 6.95 -5.14 14.45
N ARG A 152 6.39 -5.86 15.44
CA ARG A 152 5.46 -5.28 16.42
C ARG A 152 6.14 -4.24 17.31
N GLN A 153 7.38 -4.46 17.76
CA GLN A 153 8.14 -3.44 18.49
C GLN A 153 8.39 -2.19 17.63
N MET A 154 8.74 -2.37 16.36
CA MET A 154 8.97 -1.28 15.43
C MET A 154 7.68 -0.47 15.18
N ALA A 155 6.54 -1.14 15.00
CA ALA A 155 5.22 -0.50 14.93
C ALA A 155 4.86 0.29 16.20
N ALA A 156 5.20 -0.21 17.39
CA ALA A 156 4.97 0.49 18.65
C ALA A 156 5.92 1.68 18.91
N THR A 157 7.03 1.76 18.16
CA THR A 157 8.07 2.79 18.36
C THR A 157 8.15 3.81 17.23
N THR A 158 7.54 3.50 16.09
CA THR A 158 7.57 4.33 14.88
C THR A 158 6.16 4.52 14.37
N VAL A 159 5.75 5.77 14.15
CA VAL A 159 4.47 6.07 13.52
C VAL A 159 4.53 5.72 12.04
N THR A 160 3.61 4.87 11.56
CA THR A 160 3.49 4.52 10.14
C THR A 160 2.68 5.58 9.41
N ARG A 161 3.36 6.53 8.78
CA ARG A 161 2.73 7.53 7.93
C ARG A 161 2.63 7.01 6.51
N ILE A 162 1.45 7.13 5.94
CA ILE A 162 1.16 6.74 4.57
C ILE A 162 0.62 7.94 3.77
N GLY A 163 0.76 7.88 2.46
CA GLY A 163 0.14 8.83 1.53
C GLY A 163 -0.24 8.15 0.23
N LEU A 164 -1.03 8.82 -0.60
CA LEU A 164 -1.51 8.25 -1.86
C LEU A 164 -0.38 8.07 -2.89
N ARG A 165 -0.46 6.99 -3.67
CA ARG A 165 0.41 6.76 -4.84
C ARG A 165 -0.17 7.28 -6.15
N CYS A 166 -1.48 7.51 -6.19
CA CYS A 166 -2.17 8.07 -7.34
C CYS A 166 -2.61 9.52 -7.08
N SER A 167 -2.88 10.24 -8.18
CA SER A 167 -3.37 11.61 -8.15
C SER A 167 -4.83 11.69 -7.72
N ALA A 168 -5.18 12.80 -7.04
CA ALA A 168 -6.55 13.09 -6.62
C ALA A 168 -7.56 13.04 -7.78
N SER A 169 -7.17 13.48 -8.97
CA SER A 169 -8.04 13.44 -10.15
C SER A 169 -8.49 12.03 -10.53
N VAL A 170 -7.61 11.03 -10.39
CA VAL A 170 -7.96 9.63 -10.70
C VAL A 170 -8.95 9.09 -9.68
N ILE A 171 -8.77 9.43 -8.40
CA ILE A 171 -9.71 9.05 -7.34
C ILE A 171 -11.09 9.62 -7.65
N GLU A 172 -11.15 10.90 -8.01
CA GLU A 172 -12.42 11.56 -8.34
C GLU A 172 -13.09 11.02 -9.59
N GLU A 173 -12.31 10.56 -10.58
CA GLU A 173 -12.81 9.88 -11.78
C GLU A 173 -13.48 8.54 -11.42
N ILE A 174 -12.89 7.77 -10.50
CA ILE A 174 -13.43 6.50 -10.00
C ILE A 174 -14.68 6.73 -9.14
N LEU A 175 -14.70 7.80 -8.35
CA LEU A 175 -15.83 8.17 -7.48
C LEU A 175 -16.96 8.91 -8.22
N GLU A 176 -16.86 9.10 -9.54
CA GLU A 176 -17.91 9.79 -10.31
C GLU A 176 -19.20 8.96 -10.37
N GLU A 177 -20.33 9.58 -10.08
CA GLU A 177 -21.64 8.91 -10.09
C GLU A 177 -22.11 8.63 -11.53
N GLY A 178 -22.84 7.52 -11.73
CA GLY A 178 -23.48 7.19 -13.01
C GLY A 178 -22.54 6.70 -14.11
N ARG A 179 -21.28 6.40 -13.79
CA ARG A 179 -20.31 5.85 -14.75
C ARG A 179 -20.56 4.35 -14.99
N GLU A 180 -20.70 3.97 -16.26
CA GLU A 180 -20.93 2.57 -16.66
C GLU A 180 -19.63 1.75 -16.75
N ASP A 181 -18.48 2.38 -17.07
CA ASP A 181 -17.17 1.71 -17.19
C ASP A 181 -16.07 2.42 -16.39
N ILE A 182 -15.49 1.69 -15.45
CA ILE A 182 -14.42 2.12 -14.55
C ILE A 182 -13.04 1.60 -14.95
N THR A 183 -12.97 0.74 -15.98
CA THR A 183 -11.75 0.03 -16.37
C THR A 183 -10.60 1.00 -16.66
N HIS A 184 -10.85 2.05 -17.45
CA HIS A 184 -9.82 3.02 -17.80
C HIS A 184 -9.28 3.80 -16.58
N PRO A 185 -10.12 4.39 -15.70
CA PRO A 185 -9.66 4.98 -14.45
C PRO A 185 -8.86 4.02 -13.55
N LEU A 186 -9.27 2.75 -13.44
CA LEU A 186 -8.57 1.75 -12.64
C LEU A 186 -7.18 1.44 -13.22
N LEU A 187 -7.06 1.26 -14.53
CA LEU A 187 -5.78 1.08 -15.19
C LEU A 187 -4.86 2.30 -14.98
N LYS A 188 -5.42 3.51 -15.12
CA LYS A 188 -4.69 4.76 -14.85
C LYS A 188 -4.22 4.86 -13.40
N LYS A 189 -5.03 4.41 -12.44
CA LYS A 189 -4.66 4.32 -11.01
C LYS A 189 -3.49 3.36 -10.81
N ILE A 190 -3.59 2.14 -11.34
CA ILE A 190 -2.54 1.12 -11.22
C ILE A 190 -1.23 1.61 -11.84
N GLN A 191 -1.30 2.18 -13.04
CA GLN A 191 -0.13 2.76 -13.71
C GLN A 191 0.54 3.86 -12.89
N GLN A 192 -0.24 4.77 -12.28
CA GLN A 192 0.32 5.81 -11.40
C GLN A 192 0.92 5.21 -10.12
N SER A 193 0.27 4.19 -9.56
CA SER A 193 0.75 3.54 -8.34
C SER A 193 2.09 2.84 -8.56
N LEU A 194 2.24 2.08 -9.65
CA LEU A 194 3.49 1.40 -10.02
C LEU A 194 4.55 2.39 -10.53
N GLY A 195 4.15 3.32 -11.41
CA GLY A 195 5.05 4.23 -12.12
C GLY A 195 5.77 5.28 -11.27
N GLN A 196 5.43 5.44 -9.99
CA GLN A 196 6.23 6.25 -9.06
C GLN A 196 7.47 5.54 -8.52
N GLY A 197 7.67 4.25 -8.81
CA GLY A 197 8.92 3.50 -8.61
C GLY A 197 9.98 3.82 -9.67
N GLY A 198 10.08 5.10 -10.06
CA GLY A 198 10.97 5.52 -11.13
C GLY A 198 12.41 5.14 -10.84
N PHE A 199 12.97 4.29 -11.71
CA PHE A 199 14.39 4.20 -12.00
C PHE A 199 15.04 5.59 -11.87
N ARG A 200 15.82 5.77 -10.80
CA ARG A 200 16.82 6.84 -10.65
C ARG A 200 18.05 6.24 -10.00
#